data_AF-A0A948ANF9-F1
#
_entry.id   AF-A0A948ANF9-F1
#
_cell.length_a   1.000
_cell.length_b   1.000
_cell.length_c   1.000
_cell.angle_alpha   90.00
_cell.angle_beta   90.00
_cell.angle_gamma   90.00
#
_symmetry.space_group_name_H-M   'P 1'
#
loop_
_entity.id
_entity.type
_entity.pdbx_description
1 polymer ?
#
loop_
_entity_poly.entity_id
_entity_poly.type
_entity_poly.pdbx_seq_one_letter_code
_entity_poly.pdbx_strand_id
1 'polypeptide(L)'
;MRLTTDQCHLILATVRRHVGVPHRVLLYGSRLDDQARGGDVDLLIESAAPMPTLQRARIKNELEDRLHLPIDLIAIQSGREATPFQVIALAQAVPLDLSQHGH
;
A
#
# COMPACT_ATOMS: atom_id res chain seq x y z
N MET A 1 -10.88 -0.10 10.65
CA MET A 1 -10.37 -0.32 9.26
C MET A 1 -11.22 0.53 8.30
N ARG A 2 -10.88 1.82 8.09
CA ARG A 2 -11.72 2.80 7.36
C ARG A 2 -11.25 3.09 5.93
N LEU A 3 -10.47 2.21 5.30
CA LEU A 3 -10.49 2.14 3.84
C LEU A 3 -11.77 1.40 3.49
N THR A 4 -12.70 2.09 2.82
CA THR A 4 -13.89 1.40 2.30
C THR A 4 -13.43 0.36 1.30
N THR A 5 -14.29 -0.64 1.07
CA THR A 5 -14.06 -1.64 0.03
C THR A 5 -13.72 -0.97 -1.31
N ASP A 6 -14.41 0.12 -1.67
CA ASP A 6 -14.07 0.95 -2.84
C ASP A 6 -12.65 1.51 -2.82
N GLN A 7 -12.18 2.08 -1.70
CA GLN A 7 -10.81 2.60 -1.64
C GLN A 7 -9.78 1.48 -1.69
N CYS A 8 -10.04 0.35 -1.06
CA CYS A 8 -9.21 -0.85 -1.18
C CYS A 8 -9.14 -1.33 -2.65
N HIS A 9 -10.29 -1.42 -3.32
CA HIS A 9 -10.38 -1.76 -4.73
C HIS A 9 -9.61 -0.78 -5.62
N LEU A 10 -9.74 0.52 -5.34
CA LEU A 10 -9.06 1.57 -6.07
C LEU A 10 -7.54 1.45 -5.92
N ILE A 11 -7.05 1.32 -4.67
CA ILE A 11 -5.63 1.13 -4.38
C ILE A 11 -5.08 -0.07 -5.12
N LEU A 12 -5.75 -1.22 -5.01
CA LEU A 12 -5.33 -2.44 -5.67
C LEU A 12 -5.37 -2.31 -7.20
N ALA A 13 -6.40 -1.71 -7.77
CA ALA A 13 -6.50 -1.50 -9.21
C ALA A 13 -5.40 -0.59 -9.76
N THR A 14 -5.12 0.52 -9.06
CA THR A 14 -4.05 1.47 -9.42
C THR A 14 -2.68 0.81 -9.31
N VAL A 15 -2.39 0.13 -8.20
CA VAL A 15 -1.11 -0.58 -8.04
C VAL A 15 -0.96 -1.65 -9.10
N ARG A 16 -1.99 -2.46 -9.37
CA ARG A 16 -1.98 -3.49 -10.42
C ARG A 16 -1.68 -2.91 -11.79
N ARG A 17 -2.27 -1.76 -12.13
CA ARG A 17 -2.08 -1.08 -13.41
C ARG A 17 -0.65 -0.57 -13.60
N HIS A 18 -0.02 -0.10 -12.53
CA HIS A 18 1.33 0.47 -12.60
C HIS A 18 2.45 -0.56 -12.41
N VAL A 19 2.28 -1.53 -11.52
CA VAL A 19 3.32 -2.48 -11.12
C VAL A 19 3.25 -3.79 -11.92
N GLY A 20 2.05 -4.21 -12.32
CA GLY A 20 1.84 -5.52 -12.94
C GLY A 20 2.00 -6.67 -11.94
N VAL A 21 1.56 -7.88 -12.29
CA VAL A 21 1.68 -9.05 -11.42
C VAL A 21 3.03 -9.76 -11.61
N PRO A 22 3.64 -10.33 -10.55
CA PRO A 22 3.14 -10.43 -9.17
C PRO A 22 3.59 -9.27 -8.25
N HIS A 23 2.65 -8.73 -7.46
CA HIS A 23 2.91 -7.79 -6.37
C HIS A 23 2.01 -8.09 -5.17
N ARG A 24 2.44 -7.71 -3.96
CA ARG A 24 1.61 -7.69 -2.76
C ARG A 24 1.46 -6.26 -2.29
N VAL A 25 0.24 -5.88 -1.93
CA VAL A 25 -0.04 -4.60 -1.29
C VAL A 25 -0.34 -4.88 0.16
N LEU A 26 0.38 -4.24 1.06
CA LEU A 26 0.20 -4.34 2.49
C LEU A 26 -0.04 -2.94 3.06
N LEU A 27 -0.93 -2.85 4.03
CA LEU A 27 -1.13 -1.63 4.82
C LEU A 27 -0.29 -1.74 6.07
N TYR A 28 0.57 -0.77 6.34
CA TYR A 28 1.30 -0.66 7.62
C TYR A 28 0.95 0.68 8.26
N GLY A 29 1.49 0.99 9.44
CA GLY A 29 1.38 2.34 10.00
C GLY A 29 0.48 2.50 11.22
N SER A 30 0.60 3.69 11.81
CA SER A 30 0.25 3.98 13.21
C SER A 30 -1.25 4.15 13.50
N ARG A 31 -2.11 4.14 12.48
CA ARG A 31 -3.54 4.44 12.60
C ARG A 31 -4.44 3.36 12.01
N LEU A 32 -4.21 2.12 12.45
CA LEU A 32 -5.27 1.11 12.47
C LEU A 32 -6.47 1.53 13.36
N ASP A 33 -6.30 2.59 14.16
CA ASP A 33 -7.24 3.12 15.13
C ASP A 33 -8.16 4.24 14.59
N ASP A 34 -9.43 4.14 14.95
CA ASP A 34 -10.62 4.55 14.19
C ASP A 34 -11.03 6.04 14.38
N GLN A 35 -10.20 6.88 15.01
CA GLN A 35 -10.63 8.19 15.53
C GLN A 35 -9.91 9.45 15.02
N ALA A 36 -8.82 9.35 14.25
CA ALA A 36 -8.07 10.55 13.84
C ALA A 36 -8.56 11.13 12.49
N ARG A 37 -9.14 12.33 12.54
CA ARG A 37 -9.59 13.12 11.39
C ARG A 37 -8.39 13.56 10.54
N GLY A 38 -8.07 12.79 9.49
CA GLY A 38 -7.01 13.10 8.53
C GLY A 38 -5.70 12.38 8.86
N GLY A 39 -5.56 11.16 8.35
CA GLY A 39 -4.33 10.40 8.40
C GLY A 39 -3.81 10.14 6.99
N ASP A 40 -2.50 10.16 6.87
CA ASP A 40 -1.70 9.54 5.83
C ASP A 40 -2.03 8.04 5.73
N VAL A 41 -2.18 7.54 4.50
CA VAL A 41 -2.34 6.10 4.23
C VAL A 41 -0.97 5.53 3.89
N ASP A 42 -0.44 4.76 4.81
CA ASP A 42 0.82 4.03 4.68
C ASP A 42 0.62 2.74 3.88
N LEU A 43 1.11 2.72 2.64
CA LEU A 43 1.05 1.60 1.68
C LEU A 43 2.42 1.01 1.44
N LEU A 44 2.55 -0.30 1.66
CA LEU A 44 3.75 -1.06 1.34
C LEU A 44 3.45 -1.94 0.14
N ILE A 45 4.23 -1.77 -0.93
CA ILE A 45 4.13 -2.61 -2.11
C ILE A 45 5.37 -3.47 -2.19
N GLU A 46 5.15 -4.78 -2.11
CA GLU A 46 6.18 -5.76 -2.35
C GLU A 46 6.12 -6.22 -3.82
N SER A 47 7.25 -6.13 -4.54
CA SER A 47 7.35 -6.57 -5.93
C SER A 47 8.67 -7.33 -6.18
N ALA A 48 8.65 -8.30 -7.10
CA ALA A 48 9.87 -9.01 -7.47
C ALA A 48 10.88 -8.11 -8.21
N ALA A 49 10.37 -7.20 -9.04
CA ALA A 49 11.17 -6.22 -9.76
C ALA A 49 11.40 -4.95 -8.91
N PRO A 50 12.54 -4.26 -9.09
CA PRO A 50 12.78 -2.98 -8.43
C PRO A 50 11.79 -1.93 -8.97
N MET A 51 11.12 -1.23 -8.07
CA MET A 51 10.18 -0.18 -8.44
C MET A 51 10.90 1.18 -8.51
N PRO A 52 11.10 1.77 -9.70
CA PRO A 52 11.77 3.06 -9.83
C PRO A 52 10.99 4.17 -9.13
N THR A 53 11.70 5.17 -8.60
CA THR A 53 11.12 6.30 -7.85
C THR A 53 10.01 7.01 -8.64
N LEU A 54 10.18 7.16 -9.96
CA LEU A 54 9.16 7.78 -10.82
C LEU A 54 7.85 6.97 -10.85
N GLN A 55 7.93 5.65 -10.87
CA GLN A 55 6.76 4.78 -10.87
C GLN A 55 6.03 4.84 -9.52
N ARG A 56 6.79 4.83 -8.42
CA ARG A 56 6.26 5.05 -7.06
C ARG A 56 5.53 6.39 -6.94
N ALA A 57 6.16 7.46 -7.42
CA ALA A 57 5.59 8.80 -7.40
C ALA A 57 4.30 8.90 -8.25
N ARG A 58 4.23 8.20 -9.39
CA ARG A 58 3.01 8.13 -10.21
C ARG A 58 1.86 7.44 -9.49
N ILE A 59 2.13 6.29 -8.86
CA ILE A 59 1.13 5.57 -8.08
C ILE A 59 0.64 6.44 -6.93
N LYS A 60 1.58 7.00 -6.16
CA LYS A 60 1.28 7.90 -5.03
C LYS A 60 0.39 9.07 -5.47
N ASN A 61 0.80 9.84 -6.48
CA ASN A 61 0.03 11.00 -6.94
C ASN A 61 -1.38 10.63 -7.43
N GLU A 62 -1.53 9.50 -8.13
CA GLU A 62 -2.84 9.06 -8.61
C GLU A 62 -3.75 8.68 -7.44
N LEU A 63 -3.22 7.93 -6.47
CA LEU A 63 -3.97 7.57 -5.27
C LEU A 63 -4.33 8.80 -4.45
N GLU A 64 -3.42 9.75 -4.27
CA GLU A 64 -3.69 11.01 -3.55
C GLU A 64 -4.79 11.83 -4.24
N ASP A 65 -4.76 11.93 -5.57
CA ASP A 65 -5.76 12.62 -6.39
C ASP A 65 -7.15 11.98 -6.25
N ARG A 66 -7.24 10.65 -6.33
CA ARG A 66 -8.53 9.96 -6.28
C ARG A 66 -9.07 9.80 -4.87
N LEU A 67 -8.20 9.50 -3.90
CA LEU A 67 -8.57 9.31 -2.50
C LEU A 67 -8.77 10.63 -1.76
N HIS A 68 -8.21 11.74 -2.28
CA HIS A 68 -8.17 13.04 -1.60
C HIS A 68 -7.54 12.94 -0.20
N LEU A 69 -6.59 12.01 -0.04
CA LEU A 69 -5.91 11.69 1.20
C LEU A 69 -4.41 11.59 0.91
N PRO A 70 -3.53 12.06 1.81
CA PRO A 70 -2.10 11.88 1.66
C PRO A 70 -1.74 10.39 1.70
N ILE A 71 -0.91 9.93 0.78
CA ILE A 71 -0.49 8.52 0.68
C ILE A 71 1.02 8.45 0.86
N ASP A 72 1.48 7.62 1.80
CA ASP A 72 2.89 7.24 1.89
C ASP A 72 3.09 5.87 1.26
N LEU A 73 4.01 5.78 0.30
CA LEU A 73 4.21 4.55 -0.48
C LEU A 73 5.65 4.08 -0.33
N ILE A 74 5.82 2.94 0.32
CA ILE A 74 7.08 2.22 0.43
C ILE A 74 7.07 1.04 -0.54
N ALA A 75 8.07 0.97 -1.40
CA ALA A 75 8.28 -0.19 -2.26
C ALA A 75 9.39 -1.06 -1.68
N ILE A 76 9.14 -2.36 -1.57
CA ILE A 76 10.11 -3.37 -1.16
C ILE A 76 10.30 -4.35 -2.31
N GLN A 77 11.56 -4.72 -2.54
CA GLN A 77 11.88 -5.76 -3.49
C GLN A 77 11.89 -7.13 -2.79
N SER A 78 11.09 -8.08 -3.26
CA SER A 78 11.14 -9.46 -2.78
C SER A 78 12.53 -10.05 -3.01
N GLY A 79 13.13 -10.63 -1.97
CA GLY A 79 14.45 -11.27 -2.06
C GLY A 79 15.64 -10.34 -1.84
N ARG A 80 15.43 -9.04 -1.59
CA ARG A 80 16.47 -8.16 -1.02
C ARG A 80 16.35 -8.10 0.50
N GLU A 81 17.49 -7.85 1.14
CA GLU A 81 17.54 -7.61 2.58
C GLU A 81 16.79 -6.31 2.90
N ALA A 82 15.68 -6.44 3.62
CA ALA A 82 14.87 -5.31 4.06
C ALA A 82 15.62 -4.52 5.13
N THR A 83 15.50 -3.19 5.10
CA THR A 83 16.08 -2.35 6.17
C THR A 83 15.39 -2.63 7.51
N PRO A 84 16.01 -2.31 8.65
CA PRO A 84 15.38 -2.53 9.97
C PRO A 84 13.99 -1.90 10.08
N PHE A 85 13.79 -0.72 9.49
CA PHE A 85 12.50 -0.06 9.41
C PHE A 85 11.48 -0.86 8.57
N GLN A 86 11.89 -1.37 7.41
CA GLN A 86 11.04 -2.19 6.55
C GLN A 86 10.65 -3.51 7.20
N VAL A 87 11.54 -4.13 7.97
CA VAL A 87 11.22 -5.34 8.74
C VAL A 87 10.13 -5.06 9.77
N ILE A 88 10.26 -3.95 10.51
CA ILE A 88 9.27 -3.53 11.50
C ILE A 88 7.93 -3.18 10.83
N ALA A 89 7.97 -2.52 9.67
CA ALA A 89 6.78 -2.21 8.88
C ALA A 89 6.08 -3.48 8.40
N LEU A 90 6.82 -4.43 7.79
CA LEU A 90 6.30 -5.72 7.34
C LEU A 90 5.71 -6.55 8.48
N ALA A 91 6.35 -6.54 9.66
CA ALA A 91 5.86 -7.28 10.82
C ALA A 91 4.52 -6.76 11.35
N GLN A 92 4.21 -5.49 11.12
CA GLN A 92 2.93 -4.86 11.51
C GLN A 92 1.97 -4.71 10.32
N ALA A 93 2.41 -5.04 9.10
CA ALA A 93 1.63 -4.80 7.92
C ALA A 93 0.55 -5.87 7.76
N VAL A 94 -0.66 -5.45 7.38
CA VAL A 94 -1.76 -6.35 7.03
C VAL A 94 -1.91 -6.42 5.52
N PRO A 95 -2.03 -7.63 4.92
CA PRO A 95 -2.23 -7.74 3.49
C PRO A 95 -3.55 -7.08 3.10
N LEU A 96 -3.48 -6.18 2.12
CA LEU A 96 -4.65 -5.59 1.51
C LEU A 96 -5.17 -6.57 0.45
N ASP A 97 -6.00 -7.50 0.89
CA ASP A 97 -6.54 -8.54 0.03
C ASP A 97 -8.08 -8.48 0.03
N LEU A 98 -8.66 -8.48 -1.18
CA LEU A 98 -10.11 -8.42 -1.37
C LEU A 98 -10.79 -9.78 -1.16
N SER A 99 -10.03 -10.85 -0.90
CA SER A 99 -10.56 -12.20 -0.67
C SER A 99 -11.05 -12.42 0.77
N GLN A 100 -11.05 -11.40 1.63
CA GLN A 100 -11.51 -11.51 3.02
C GLN A 100 -13.03 -11.38 3.21
N HIS A 101 -13.85 -11.35 2.16
CA HIS A 101 -15.30 -11.56 2.28
C HIS A 101 -15.80 -12.53 1.21
N GLY A 102 -15.74 -13.81 1.54
CA GLY A 102 -16.26 -14.90 0.72
C GLY A 102 -16.78 -16.05 1.59
N HIS A 103 -17.90 -15.78 2.26
CA HIS A 103 -19.01 -16.67 2.64
C HIS A 103 -18.80 -17.92 3.52
#